data_AF-A0A9W6YP95-F1
#
_entry.id   AF-A0A9W6YP95-F1
#
_cell.length_a   1.000
_cell.length_b   1.000
_cell.length_c   1.000
_cell.angle_alpha   90.00
_cell.angle_beta   90.00
_cell.angle_gamma   90.00
#
_symmetry.space_group_name_H-M   'P 1'
#
loop_
_entity.id
_entity.type
_entity.pdbx_description
1 polymer ?
#
loop_
_entity_poly.entity_id
_entity_poly.type
_entity_poly.pdbx_seq_one_letter_code
_entity_poly.pdbx_strand_id
1 'polypeptide(L)'
;MYELDIAVSDSGTPSLMSTAKITIEVEDVNEAPIFSIDYLIRVSTTPIQPDTAKTLKGVNLVNTIQLALQPIGCCSDTIDTVTGFLQRELSANHTGKGYGGIFEWSFLLPVSANVSFRVLTSDEISTVFLINNHVYTPAKLFRPRYELQYCDQVNACNLRQGRHDVAVYLFSSLSSPISMEIQINSSEWMPVSVETFNDIFICCNNLSIPENSHFGTVAGSRLQAIDEDHDSKVYYTIIKEDFPGFFTIEKDTGQIILSIKTGLLITNCTHSTVCSLKQRI
;
A
#
# COMPACT_ATOMS: atom_id res chain seq x y z
N MET A 1 11.19 -23.93 0.56
CA MET A 1 11.68 -25.22 0.05
C MET A 1 10.55 -25.92 -0.70
N TYR A 2 10.78 -26.27 -1.96
CA TYR A 2 9.85 -27.01 -2.80
C TYR A 2 10.47 -28.35 -3.19
N GLU A 3 9.70 -29.43 -3.10
CA GLU A 3 10.12 -30.75 -3.55
C GLU A 3 9.41 -31.10 -4.86
N LEU A 4 10.19 -31.51 -5.87
CA LEU A 4 9.69 -31.98 -7.15
C LEU A 4 10.09 -33.44 -7.36
N ASP A 5 9.09 -34.30 -7.59
CA ASP A 5 9.32 -35.67 -8.05
C ASP A 5 9.28 -35.67 -9.59
N ILE A 6 10.44 -35.75 -10.23
CA ILE A 6 10.57 -35.73 -11.69
C ILE A 6 10.68 -37.16 -12.21
N ALA A 7 9.87 -37.50 -13.20
CA ALA A 7 9.97 -38.75 -13.94
C ALA A 7 10.54 -38.50 -15.35
N VAL A 8 11.49 -39.33 -15.77
CA VAL A 8 12.02 -39.36 -17.14
C VAL A 8 11.68 -40.71 -17.75
N SER A 9 11.18 -40.71 -18.98
CA SER A 9 10.88 -41.92 -19.74
C SER A 9 11.57 -41.90 -21.11
N ASP A 10 11.95 -43.07 -21.60
CA ASP A 10 12.46 -43.22 -22.97
C ASP A 10 11.33 -43.40 -23.99
N SER A 11 11.63 -43.25 -25.28
CA SER A 11 10.68 -43.49 -26.37
C SER A 11 10.66 -44.95 -26.86
N GLY A 12 11.22 -45.88 -26.07
CA GLY A 12 11.31 -47.30 -26.42
C GLY A 12 9.96 -48.03 -26.38
N THR A 13 9.92 -49.28 -26.83
CA THR A 13 8.73 -50.15 -26.73
C THR A 13 9.12 -51.51 -26.16
N PRO A 14 8.78 -51.83 -24.89
CA PRO A 14 8.08 -50.96 -23.94
C PRO A 14 8.95 -49.79 -23.46
N SER A 15 8.31 -48.65 -23.16
CA SER A 15 8.99 -47.48 -22.59
C SER A 15 9.37 -47.77 -21.13
N LEU A 16 10.60 -47.41 -20.75
CA LEU A 16 11.09 -47.49 -19.37
C LEU A 16 11.14 -46.12 -18.71
N MET A 17 10.98 -46.08 -17.39
CA MET A 17 10.94 -44.84 -16.60
C MET A 17 11.91 -44.88 -15.42
N SER A 18 12.49 -43.73 -15.08
CA SER A 18 13.22 -43.48 -13.83
C SER A 18 12.67 -42.21 -13.17
N THR A 19 12.78 -42.11 -11.84
CA THR A 19 12.38 -40.93 -11.07
C THR A 19 13.52 -40.34 -10.26
N ALA A 20 13.46 -39.03 -9.98
CA ALA A 20 14.39 -38.33 -9.11
C ALA A 20 13.67 -37.25 -8.30
N LYS A 21 14.15 -36.99 -7.08
CA LYS A 21 13.70 -35.91 -6.20
C LYS A 21 14.60 -34.69 -6.38
N ILE A 22 14.02 -33.54 -6.67
CA ILE A 22 14.71 -32.25 -6.76
C ILE A 22 14.18 -31.35 -5.65
N THR A 23 15.08 -30.82 -4.83
CA THR A 23 14.76 -29.81 -3.81
C THR A 23 15.15 -28.44 -4.34
N ILE A 24 14.21 -27.50 -4.31
CA ILE A 24 14.42 -26.10 -4.66
C ILE A 24 14.30 -25.27 -3.38
N GLU A 25 15.38 -24.60 -3.01
CA GLU A 25 15.40 -23.58 -1.97
C GLU A 25 15.20 -22.22 -2.63
N VAL A 26 14.21 -21.48 -2.17
CA VAL A 26 13.97 -20.09 -2.59
C VAL A 26 14.43 -19.25 -1.41
N GLU A 27 15.51 -18.50 -1.62
CA GLU A 27 16.04 -17.57 -0.63
C GLU A 27 15.26 -16.27 -0.69
N ASP A 28 15.09 -15.66 0.48
CA ASP A 28 14.56 -14.30 0.61
C ASP A 28 15.60 -13.31 0.07
N VAL A 29 15.14 -12.30 -0.66
CA VAL A 29 16.02 -11.20 -1.05
C VAL A 29 16.02 -10.22 0.11
N ASN A 30 17.19 -9.69 0.49
CA ASN A 30 17.27 -8.70 1.56
C ASN A 30 16.73 -7.36 1.06
N GLU A 31 15.68 -6.84 1.69
CA GLU A 31 15.18 -5.49 1.42
C GLU A 31 15.85 -4.41 2.30
N ALA A 32 15.75 -3.15 1.88
CA ALA A 32 16.25 -2.03 2.69
C ALA A 32 15.14 -1.51 3.62
N PRO A 33 15.45 -1.07 4.86
CA PRO A 33 14.46 -0.46 5.72
C PRO A 33 13.83 0.80 5.10
N ILE A 34 12.52 0.96 5.31
CA ILE A 34 11.71 2.04 4.77
C ILE A 34 11.20 2.92 5.92
N PHE A 35 11.53 4.20 5.89
CA PHE A 35 11.02 5.20 6.85
C PHE A 35 9.61 5.65 6.53
N SER A 36 9.20 5.67 5.27
CA SER A 36 7.85 5.99 4.80
C SER A 36 7.74 5.66 3.33
N ILE A 37 6.52 5.56 2.85
CA ILE A 37 6.26 5.61 1.42
C ILE A 37 5.42 6.85 1.11
N ASP A 38 5.55 7.33 -0.12
CA ASP A 38 4.63 8.32 -0.66
C ASP A 38 3.31 7.61 -0.94
N TYR A 39 2.34 7.79 -0.04
CA TYR A 39 1.00 7.22 -0.15
C TYR A 39 0.22 7.95 -1.24
N LEU A 40 0.53 7.67 -2.50
CA LEU A 40 -0.23 8.16 -3.64
C LEU A 40 -1.36 7.18 -3.97
N ILE A 41 -2.56 7.72 -4.15
CA ILE A 41 -3.69 6.98 -4.70
C ILE A 41 -3.86 7.42 -6.15
N ARG A 42 -3.68 6.48 -7.08
CA ARG A 42 -3.83 6.71 -8.51
C ARG A 42 -5.15 6.13 -8.98
N VAL A 43 -5.81 6.89 -9.84
CA VAL A 43 -7.09 6.49 -10.44
C VAL A 43 -7.00 6.74 -11.94
N SER A 44 -7.51 5.82 -12.73
CA SER A 44 -7.63 5.97 -14.18
C SER A 44 -8.91 5.30 -14.65
N THR A 45 -9.75 6.01 -15.40
CA THR A 45 -11.00 5.47 -15.94
C THR A 45 -11.06 5.61 -17.46
N THR A 46 -11.81 4.72 -18.11
CA THR A 46 -12.00 4.70 -19.56
C THR A 46 -13.38 4.17 -19.92
N PRO A 47 -14.01 4.65 -21.01
CA PRO A 47 -15.21 4.01 -21.54
C PRO A 47 -14.90 2.61 -22.11
N ILE A 48 -15.73 1.63 -21.77
CA ILE A 48 -15.65 0.24 -22.24
C ILE A 48 -16.98 -0.19 -22.83
N GLN A 49 -16.95 -1.05 -23.86
CA GLN A 49 -18.18 -1.64 -24.40
C GLN A 49 -18.86 -2.59 -23.38
N PRO A 50 -20.13 -2.33 -23.01
CA PRO A 50 -20.79 -3.07 -21.93
C PRO A 50 -20.91 -4.57 -22.17
N ASP A 51 -21.22 -4.96 -23.41
CA ASP A 51 -21.60 -6.33 -23.75
C ASP A 51 -20.41 -7.29 -23.66
N THR A 52 -19.21 -6.82 -24.00
CA THR A 52 -17.98 -7.61 -23.89
C THR A 52 -17.62 -7.82 -22.43
N ALA A 53 -17.62 -6.78 -21.61
CA ALA A 53 -17.11 -6.84 -20.23
C ALA A 53 -18.05 -7.54 -19.23
N LYS A 54 -19.38 -7.49 -19.42
CA LYS A 54 -20.37 -8.13 -18.53
C LYS A 54 -20.24 -9.65 -18.41
N THR A 55 -19.53 -10.30 -19.33
CA THR A 55 -19.41 -11.78 -19.37
C THR A 55 -18.01 -12.29 -19.04
N LEU A 56 -17.03 -11.40 -18.84
CA LEU A 56 -15.62 -11.77 -18.68
C LEU A 56 -15.28 -12.14 -17.24
N LYS A 57 -14.45 -13.16 -17.09
CA LYS A 57 -13.96 -13.61 -15.78
C LYS A 57 -12.58 -13.02 -15.47
N GLY A 58 -12.38 -12.53 -14.25
CA GLY A 58 -11.06 -12.27 -13.65
C GLY A 58 -10.05 -11.61 -14.60
N VAL A 59 -8.99 -12.35 -14.95
CA VAL A 59 -7.91 -11.89 -15.84
C VAL A 59 -8.39 -11.40 -17.22
N ASN A 60 -9.49 -11.94 -17.76
CA ASN A 60 -10.04 -11.48 -19.04
C ASN A 60 -10.62 -10.06 -18.91
N LEU A 61 -11.19 -9.74 -17.74
CA LEU A 61 -11.66 -8.40 -17.43
C LEU A 61 -10.49 -7.44 -17.26
N VAL A 62 -9.45 -7.85 -16.52
CA VAL A 62 -8.20 -7.07 -16.36
C VAL A 62 -7.61 -6.69 -17.71
N ASN A 63 -7.37 -7.68 -18.59
CA ASN A 63 -6.83 -7.46 -19.93
C ASN A 63 -7.71 -6.52 -20.76
N THR A 64 -9.02 -6.66 -20.66
CA THR A 64 -9.97 -5.81 -21.40
C THR A 64 -9.90 -4.36 -20.94
N ILE A 65 -9.83 -4.11 -19.63
CA ILE A 65 -9.70 -2.76 -19.07
C ILE A 65 -8.35 -2.15 -19.46
N GLN A 66 -7.25 -2.90 -19.33
CA GLN A 66 -5.90 -2.43 -19.70
C GLN A 66 -5.79 -2.08 -21.19
N LEU A 67 -6.35 -2.90 -22.09
CA LEU A 67 -6.38 -2.60 -23.52
C LEU A 67 -7.22 -1.36 -23.84
N ALA A 68 -8.33 -1.15 -23.13
CA ALA A 68 -9.19 0.02 -23.30
C ALA A 68 -8.58 1.32 -22.74
N LEU A 69 -7.57 1.23 -21.86
CA LEU A 69 -6.83 2.39 -21.35
C LEU A 69 -5.71 2.87 -22.29
N GLN A 70 -5.42 2.14 -23.37
CA GLN A 70 -4.51 2.62 -24.41
C GLN A 70 -5.14 3.83 -25.16
N PRO A 71 -4.34 4.75 -25.73
CA PRO A 71 -4.59 6.20 -25.74
C PRO A 71 -5.65 6.73 -26.72
N ILE A 72 -6.84 6.11 -26.78
CA ILE A 72 -7.95 6.54 -27.64
C ILE A 72 -9.20 6.72 -26.77
N GLY A 73 -9.36 7.88 -26.15
CA GLY A 73 -10.60 8.29 -25.49
C GLY A 73 -10.41 8.79 -24.06
N CYS A 74 -10.43 10.11 -23.90
CA CYS A 74 -10.17 10.81 -22.65
C CYS A 74 -11.29 10.62 -21.61
N CYS A 75 -11.02 9.78 -20.60
CA CYS A 75 -11.41 10.01 -19.20
C CYS A 75 -10.24 9.71 -18.24
N SER A 76 -8.97 9.83 -18.68
CA SER A 76 -7.84 9.69 -17.76
C SER A 76 -7.68 10.96 -16.93
N ASP A 77 -8.62 11.21 -16.02
CA ASP A 77 -8.28 12.06 -14.89
C ASP A 77 -7.36 11.23 -14.00
N THR A 78 -6.05 11.35 -14.22
CA THR A 78 -5.07 10.89 -13.24
C THR A 78 -5.26 11.79 -12.02
N ILE A 79 -6.01 11.32 -11.04
CA ILE A 79 -6.19 12.07 -9.81
C ILE A 79 -5.09 11.62 -8.87
N ASP A 80 -3.92 12.23 -9.03
CA ASP A 80 -2.69 11.84 -8.33
C ASP A 80 -2.77 12.05 -6.81
N THR A 81 -3.78 12.75 -6.30
CA THR A 81 -3.88 13.14 -4.89
C THR A 81 -5.33 13.21 -4.43
N VAL A 82 -5.99 12.06 -4.31
CA VAL A 82 -7.22 12.02 -3.50
C VAL A 82 -6.83 11.81 -2.05
N THR A 83 -7.21 12.73 -1.16
CA THR A 83 -7.10 12.50 0.29
C THR A 83 -7.84 11.24 0.72
N GLY A 84 -8.92 10.86 0.03
CA GLY A 84 -9.56 9.55 0.16
C GLY A 84 -10.62 9.28 -0.91
N PHE A 85 -10.91 7.99 -1.16
CA PHE A 85 -11.87 7.58 -2.17
C PHE A 85 -13.27 7.38 -1.57
N LEU A 86 -13.95 8.50 -1.30
CA LEU A 86 -15.29 8.54 -0.73
C LEU A 86 -16.29 9.17 -1.72
N GLN A 87 -17.38 8.45 -2.00
CA GLN A 87 -18.50 8.89 -2.86
C GLN A 87 -18.07 9.47 -4.21
N ARG A 88 -17.15 8.79 -4.89
CA ARG A 88 -16.57 9.30 -6.13
C ARG A 88 -17.23 8.68 -7.36
N GLU A 89 -17.72 9.52 -8.26
CA GLU A 89 -18.17 9.08 -9.58
C GLU A 89 -16.98 8.70 -10.47
N LEU A 90 -17.11 7.59 -11.20
CA LEU A 90 -16.08 7.07 -12.10
C LEU A 90 -15.90 7.92 -13.36
N SER A 91 -16.93 8.67 -13.75
CA SER A 91 -16.87 9.62 -14.86
C SER A 91 -17.91 10.73 -14.66
N ALA A 92 -17.47 11.98 -14.57
CA ALA A 92 -18.38 13.10 -14.75
C ALA A 92 -18.51 13.36 -16.26
N ASN A 93 -19.74 13.38 -16.79
CA ASN A 93 -20.11 13.88 -18.14
C ASN A 93 -20.21 12.90 -19.33
N HIS A 94 -20.28 11.59 -19.14
CA HIS A 94 -20.47 10.66 -20.27
C HIS A 94 -21.85 9.99 -20.28
N THR A 95 -22.51 10.02 -21.43
CA THR A 95 -23.80 9.38 -21.69
C THR A 95 -23.59 8.17 -22.61
N GLY A 96 -23.58 6.96 -22.04
CA GLY A 96 -24.07 5.79 -22.77
C GLY A 96 -23.14 4.63 -23.10
N LYS A 97 -21.99 4.44 -22.46
CA LYS A 97 -21.20 3.18 -22.55
C LYS A 97 -20.62 2.85 -21.17
N GLY A 98 -20.38 1.58 -20.87
CA GLY A 98 -19.91 1.14 -19.56
C GLY A 98 -18.54 1.74 -19.23
N TYR A 99 -18.16 1.69 -17.97
CA TYR A 99 -16.93 2.28 -17.44
C TYR A 99 -16.01 1.19 -16.97
N GLY A 100 -14.74 1.25 -17.40
CA GLY A 100 -13.64 0.55 -16.77
C GLY A 100 -12.82 1.52 -15.95
N GLY A 101 -12.25 1.04 -14.86
CA GLY A 101 -11.28 1.82 -14.08
C GLY A 101 -10.22 0.95 -13.43
N ILE A 102 -9.09 1.57 -13.14
CA ILE A 102 -8.02 1.05 -12.31
C ILE A 102 -7.80 2.01 -11.15
N PHE A 103 -7.77 1.45 -9.95
CA PHE A 103 -7.45 2.13 -8.71
C PHE A 103 -6.19 1.51 -8.13
N GLU A 104 -5.18 2.32 -7.89
CA GLU A 104 -3.89 1.85 -7.42
C GLU A 104 -3.46 2.63 -6.19
N TRP A 105 -2.99 1.93 -5.18
CA TRP A 105 -2.37 2.54 -4.01
C TRP A 105 -1.36 1.59 -3.39
N SER A 106 -0.52 2.14 -2.54
CA SER A 106 0.40 1.37 -1.71
C SER A 106 0.13 1.69 -0.24
N PHE A 107 0.35 0.72 0.64
CA PHE A 107 0.32 0.93 2.09
C PHE A 107 1.43 0.12 2.76
N LEU A 108 1.84 0.55 3.96
CA LEU A 108 2.81 -0.18 4.79
C LEU A 108 2.08 -0.90 5.92
N LEU A 109 2.43 -2.16 6.14
CA LEU A 109 2.04 -2.90 7.34
C LEU A 109 3.22 -2.92 8.32
N PRO A 110 3.07 -2.39 9.55
CA PRO A 110 4.14 -2.42 10.55
C PRO A 110 4.38 -3.81 11.15
N VAL A 111 3.40 -4.70 11.02
CA VAL A 111 3.47 -6.11 11.42
C VAL A 111 2.59 -6.92 10.47
N SER A 112 2.85 -8.22 10.39
CA SER A 112 1.99 -9.12 9.61
C SER A 112 0.54 -9.04 10.10
N ALA A 113 -0.42 -8.96 9.18
CA ALA A 113 -1.82 -8.70 9.49
C ALA A 113 -2.78 -9.39 8.52
N ASN A 114 -4.00 -9.62 9.00
CA ASN A 114 -5.13 -9.95 8.12
C ASN A 114 -5.74 -8.66 7.62
N VAL A 115 -5.74 -8.45 6.30
CA VAL A 115 -6.29 -7.25 5.67
C VAL A 115 -7.51 -7.63 4.86
N SER A 116 -8.57 -6.85 4.94
CA SER A 116 -9.76 -7.03 4.12
C SER A 116 -10.12 -5.74 3.41
N PHE A 117 -10.60 -5.86 2.17
CA PHE A 117 -11.04 -4.72 1.37
C PHE A 117 -12.50 -4.89 0.96
N ARG A 118 -13.23 -3.78 0.82
CA ARG A 118 -14.55 -3.77 0.22
C ARG A 118 -14.78 -2.52 -0.62
N VAL A 119 -15.68 -2.64 -1.59
CA VAL A 119 -16.15 -1.52 -2.41
C VAL A 119 -17.60 -1.24 -2.04
N LEU A 120 -17.92 0.02 -1.76
CA LEU A 120 -19.26 0.50 -1.48
C LEU A 120 -19.81 1.23 -2.71
N THR A 121 -20.97 0.81 -3.20
CA THR A 121 -21.64 1.42 -4.35
C THR A 121 -23.14 1.13 -4.32
N SER A 122 -23.93 1.97 -4.98
CA SER A 122 -25.37 1.78 -5.16
C SER A 122 -25.75 0.88 -6.35
N ASP A 123 -24.83 0.66 -7.30
CA ASP A 123 -25.07 -0.12 -8.51
C ASP A 123 -24.21 -1.39 -8.57
N GLU A 124 -24.59 -2.32 -9.44
CA GLU A 124 -23.80 -3.52 -9.71
C GLU A 124 -22.43 -3.17 -10.30
N ILE A 125 -21.36 -3.67 -9.66
CA ILE A 125 -19.98 -3.48 -10.10
C ILE A 125 -19.22 -4.80 -10.15
N SER A 126 -18.46 -4.99 -11.23
CA SER A 126 -17.51 -6.09 -11.39
C SER A 126 -16.15 -5.63 -10.90
N THR A 127 -15.49 -6.37 -10.02
CA THR A 127 -14.17 -5.99 -9.49
C THR A 127 -13.17 -7.15 -9.50
N VAL A 128 -11.89 -6.83 -9.65
CA VAL A 128 -10.76 -7.74 -9.47
C VAL A 128 -9.72 -7.01 -8.63
N PHE A 129 -9.39 -7.57 -7.47
CA PHE A 129 -8.32 -7.06 -6.62
C PHE A 129 -7.04 -7.82 -6.91
N LEU A 130 -5.95 -7.08 -7.09
CA LEU A 130 -4.60 -7.60 -7.08
C LEU A 130 -3.88 -6.97 -5.90
N ILE A 131 -3.23 -7.82 -5.10
CA ILE A 131 -2.36 -7.38 -4.00
C ILE A 131 -0.99 -8.00 -4.27
N ASN A 132 0.05 -7.17 -4.39
CA ASN A 132 1.39 -7.57 -4.82
C ASN A 132 1.34 -8.40 -6.11
N ASN A 133 0.53 -7.95 -7.07
CA ASN A 133 0.27 -8.60 -8.36
C ASN A 133 -0.41 -9.99 -8.28
N HIS A 134 -0.82 -10.43 -7.08
CA HIS A 134 -1.54 -11.69 -6.90
C HIS A 134 -3.04 -11.43 -6.87
N VAL A 135 -3.82 -12.25 -7.58
CA VAL A 135 -5.28 -12.06 -7.67
C VAL A 135 -5.96 -12.50 -6.38
N TYR A 136 -6.64 -11.56 -5.71
CA TYR A 136 -7.52 -11.82 -4.58
C TYR A 136 -8.95 -11.60 -5.08
N THR A 137 -9.65 -12.68 -5.35
CA THR A 137 -11.07 -12.63 -5.76
C THR A 137 -11.87 -13.45 -4.76
N PRO A 138 -13.04 -12.96 -4.30
CA PRO A 138 -13.85 -13.72 -3.36
C PRO A 138 -14.23 -15.08 -3.97
N ALA A 139 -14.19 -16.13 -3.15
CA ALA A 139 -14.24 -17.54 -3.56
C ALA A 139 -15.56 -18.01 -4.20
N LYS A 140 -16.50 -17.10 -4.49
CA LYS A 140 -17.65 -17.38 -5.36
C LYS A 140 -17.44 -16.65 -6.67
N LEU A 141 -17.06 -17.43 -7.68
CA LEU A 141 -16.92 -17.03 -9.06
C LEU A 141 -18.00 -16.02 -9.48
N PHE A 142 -17.51 -14.91 -10.03
CA PHE A 142 -18.15 -14.10 -11.06
C PHE A 142 -19.26 -14.86 -11.82
N ARG A 143 -20.52 -14.59 -11.46
CA ARG A 143 -21.70 -14.99 -12.23
C ARG A 143 -22.55 -13.73 -12.45
N PRO A 144 -22.95 -13.41 -13.69
CA PRO A 144 -24.04 -12.46 -13.90
C PRO A 144 -25.26 -12.97 -13.10
N ARG A 145 -25.84 -12.13 -12.23
CA ARG A 145 -26.89 -12.41 -11.23
C ARG A 145 -26.49 -13.01 -9.87
N TYR A 146 -25.20 -13.11 -9.57
CA TYR A 146 -24.74 -13.23 -8.18
C TYR A 146 -23.53 -12.31 -8.05
N GLU A 147 -23.83 -11.01 -8.07
CA GLU A 147 -22.89 -9.93 -7.83
C GLU A 147 -22.30 -10.03 -6.42
N LEU A 148 -21.22 -9.26 -6.21
CA LEU A 148 -20.85 -8.80 -4.87
C LEU A 148 -22.10 -8.22 -4.21
N GLN A 149 -22.77 -8.98 -3.35
CA GLN A 149 -23.86 -8.42 -2.58
C GLN A 149 -23.20 -7.49 -1.56
N TYR A 150 -23.75 -6.28 -1.44
CA TYR A 150 -23.45 -5.27 -0.43
C TYR A 150 -22.52 -5.75 0.71
N CYS A 151 -21.31 -5.17 0.81
CA CYS A 151 -20.28 -5.53 1.80
C CYS A 151 -19.54 -6.86 1.60
N ASP A 152 -19.54 -7.45 0.39
CA ASP A 152 -18.62 -8.56 0.11
C ASP A 152 -17.16 -8.12 0.26
N GLN A 153 -16.39 -8.97 0.95
CA GLN A 153 -15.06 -8.65 1.46
C GLN A 153 -14.01 -9.48 0.71
N VAL A 154 -12.96 -8.80 0.29
CA VAL A 154 -11.76 -9.44 -0.24
C VAL A 154 -10.79 -9.63 0.91
N ASN A 155 -10.70 -10.86 1.39
CA ASN A 155 -9.85 -11.19 2.53
C ASN A 155 -8.46 -11.59 2.04
N ALA A 156 -7.46 -10.79 2.41
CA ALA A 156 -6.04 -11.08 2.29
C ALA A 156 -5.51 -11.44 3.68
N CYS A 157 -5.61 -12.73 4.02
CA CYS A 157 -5.10 -13.23 5.30
C CYS A 157 -3.58 -13.36 5.27
N ASN A 158 -2.93 -13.05 6.39
CA ASN A 158 -1.49 -13.17 6.59
C ASN A 158 -0.64 -12.39 5.56
N LEU A 159 -1.05 -11.15 5.25
CA LEU A 159 -0.13 -10.23 4.60
C LEU A 159 1.04 -9.95 5.55
N ARG A 160 2.26 -9.96 5.02
CA ARG A 160 3.48 -9.80 5.82
C ARG A 160 3.64 -8.35 6.27
N GLN A 161 4.61 -8.11 7.13
CA GLN A 161 5.10 -6.75 7.37
C GLN A 161 5.75 -6.22 6.09
N GLY A 162 5.72 -4.90 5.88
CA GLY A 162 6.31 -4.26 4.70
C GLY A 162 5.30 -3.61 3.76
N ARG A 163 5.73 -3.28 2.55
CA ARG A 163 4.93 -2.63 1.54
C ARG A 163 3.99 -3.60 0.83
N HIS A 164 2.76 -3.14 0.63
CA HIS A 164 1.78 -3.80 -0.20
C HIS A 164 1.25 -2.85 -1.27
N ASP A 165 1.34 -3.29 -2.53
CA ASP A 165 0.76 -2.60 -3.67
C ASP A 165 -0.59 -3.23 -3.99
N VAL A 166 -1.62 -2.41 -4.09
CA VAL A 166 -2.98 -2.82 -4.42
C VAL A 166 -3.39 -2.21 -5.74
N ALA A 167 -3.94 -3.03 -6.63
CA ALA A 167 -4.61 -2.60 -7.84
C ALA A 167 -6.02 -3.18 -7.89
N VAL A 168 -7.02 -2.32 -8.06
CA VAL A 168 -8.42 -2.72 -8.21
C VAL A 168 -8.89 -2.36 -9.62
N TYR A 169 -9.16 -3.40 -10.38
CA TYR A 169 -9.78 -3.29 -11.69
C TYR A 169 -11.28 -3.36 -11.51
N LEU A 170 -12.01 -2.44 -12.13
CA LEU A 170 -13.45 -2.40 -11.98
C LEU A 170 -14.15 -2.07 -13.28
N PHE A 171 -15.35 -2.63 -13.40
CA PHE A 171 -16.24 -2.39 -14.52
C PHE A 171 -17.67 -2.19 -14.03
N SER A 172 -18.33 -1.14 -14.52
CA SER A 172 -19.74 -0.86 -14.24
C SER A 172 -20.45 -0.40 -15.51
N SER A 173 -21.72 -0.75 -15.68
CA SER A 173 -22.56 -0.16 -16.75
C SER A 173 -23.16 1.20 -16.38
N LEU A 174 -22.99 1.64 -15.13
CA LEU A 174 -23.56 2.86 -14.56
C LEU A 174 -22.49 3.70 -13.85
N SER A 175 -22.64 5.01 -13.88
CA SER A 175 -21.78 5.93 -13.12
C SER A 175 -22.39 6.16 -11.74
N SER A 176 -22.25 5.18 -10.86
CA SER A 176 -22.58 5.35 -9.44
C SER A 176 -21.36 5.86 -8.67
N PRO A 177 -21.57 6.69 -7.63
CA PRO A 177 -20.53 6.97 -6.65
C PRO A 177 -20.02 5.66 -6.04
N ILE A 178 -18.71 5.53 -5.97
CA ILE A 178 -18.05 4.40 -5.33
C ILE A 178 -17.14 4.88 -4.19
N SER A 179 -17.04 4.06 -3.15
CA SER A 179 -16.08 4.23 -2.05
C SER A 179 -15.31 2.96 -1.81
N MET A 180 -14.09 3.06 -1.30
CA MET A 180 -13.28 1.90 -0.93
C MET A 180 -12.93 1.96 0.54
N GLU A 181 -12.98 0.81 1.20
CA GLU A 181 -12.64 0.69 2.61
C GLU A 181 -11.70 -0.49 2.85
N ILE A 182 -10.89 -0.34 3.89
CA ILE A 182 -9.89 -1.29 4.36
C ILE A 182 -10.16 -1.63 5.82
N GLN A 183 -9.93 -2.90 6.18
CA GLN A 183 -9.96 -3.40 7.54
C GLN A 183 -8.65 -4.14 7.82
N ILE A 184 -8.04 -3.90 8.99
CA ILE A 184 -6.78 -4.55 9.40
C ILE A 184 -6.99 -5.24 10.76
N ASN A 185 -6.63 -6.53 10.85
CA ASN A 185 -6.72 -7.36 12.07
C ASN A 185 -8.09 -7.38 12.76
N SER A 186 -9.18 -7.31 11.98
CA SER A 186 -10.57 -7.23 12.47
C SER A 186 -10.93 -5.92 13.20
N SER A 187 -10.19 -4.83 12.94
CA SER A 187 -10.53 -3.47 13.38
C SER A 187 -11.81 -2.95 12.69
N GLU A 188 -12.23 -1.71 12.94
CA GLU A 188 -13.32 -1.11 12.17
C GLU A 188 -12.92 -0.87 10.70
N TRP A 189 -13.91 -0.75 9.82
CA TRP A 189 -13.70 -0.38 8.42
C TRP A 189 -13.29 1.09 8.34
N MET A 190 -12.18 1.36 7.67
CA MET A 190 -11.64 2.70 7.46
C MET A 190 -11.65 3.02 5.97
N PRO A 191 -11.82 4.29 5.56
CA PRO A 191 -11.74 4.67 4.16
C PRO A 191 -10.33 4.42 3.61
N VAL A 192 -10.24 3.96 2.36
CA VAL A 192 -8.97 3.96 1.62
C VAL A 192 -8.59 5.41 1.33
N SER A 193 -7.59 5.91 2.06
CA SER A 193 -7.27 7.32 2.13
C SER A 193 -5.81 7.52 2.57
N VAL A 194 -5.19 8.61 2.12
CA VAL A 194 -3.81 8.96 2.51
C VAL A 194 -3.73 9.19 4.01
N GLU A 195 -4.76 9.77 4.61
CA GLU A 195 -4.89 9.97 6.05
C GLU A 195 -4.89 8.64 6.80
N THR A 196 -5.71 7.68 6.37
CA THR A 196 -5.75 6.33 6.95
C THR A 196 -4.39 5.62 6.85
N PHE A 197 -3.67 5.77 5.74
CA PHE A 197 -2.35 5.16 5.58
C PHE A 197 -1.28 5.83 6.46
N ASN A 198 -1.33 7.15 6.63
CA ASN A 198 -0.49 7.86 7.58
C ASN A 198 -0.79 7.48 9.04
N ASP A 199 -2.06 7.22 9.37
CA ASP A 199 -2.45 6.79 10.72
C ASP A 199 -2.00 5.35 11.03
N ILE A 200 -1.96 4.48 10.02
CA ILE A 200 -1.36 3.14 10.14
C ILE A 200 0.14 3.24 10.41
N PHE A 201 0.80 4.26 9.87
CA PHE A 201 2.25 4.37 9.89
C PHE A 201 2.73 5.81 10.15
N ILE A 202 3.03 6.09 11.42
CA ILE A 202 3.48 7.40 11.89
C ILE A 202 5.00 7.38 12.01
N CYS A 203 5.72 7.84 10.99
CA CYS A 203 7.17 7.70 11.00
C CYS A 203 7.97 8.97 11.23
N CYS A 204 7.46 10.15 10.92
CA CYS A 204 8.11 11.42 11.26
C CYS A 204 7.28 12.63 10.81
N ASN A 205 6.35 13.06 11.64
CA ASN A 205 5.91 14.46 11.61
C ASN A 205 6.99 15.35 12.24
N ASN A 206 6.93 16.68 12.01
CA ASN A 206 7.85 17.64 12.63
C ASN A 206 7.99 17.38 14.13
N LEU A 207 9.16 16.89 14.53
CA LEU A 207 9.48 16.70 15.94
C LEU A 207 9.79 18.07 16.55
N SER A 208 9.21 18.34 17.72
CA SER A 208 9.43 19.58 18.44
C SER A 208 9.88 19.29 19.86
N ILE A 209 10.72 20.19 20.39
CA ILE A 209 11.09 20.24 21.79
C ILE A 209 10.77 21.63 22.32
N PRO A 210 10.28 21.76 23.56
CA PRO A 210 10.20 23.04 24.22
C PRO A 210 11.59 23.70 24.30
N GLU A 211 11.65 25.02 24.11
CA GLU A 211 12.92 25.76 24.14
C GLU A 211 13.69 25.64 25.47
N ASN A 212 13.00 25.37 26.58
CA ASN A 212 13.57 25.24 27.93
C ASN A 212 13.84 23.77 28.31
N SER A 213 13.99 22.89 27.32
CA SER A 213 14.23 21.46 27.53
C SER A 213 15.60 21.21 28.15
N HIS A 214 15.66 20.23 29.06
CA HIS A 214 16.88 19.83 29.76
C HIS A 214 17.60 18.70 29.01
N PHE A 215 18.88 18.48 29.33
CA PHE A 215 19.62 17.30 28.87
C PHE A 215 18.80 16.02 29.11
N GLY A 216 18.72 15.16 28.08
CA GLY A 216 17.94 13.93 28.11
C GLY A 216 16.48 14.09 27.71
N THR A 217 16.01 15.30 27.38
CA THR A 217 14.64 15.50 26.90
C THR A 217 14.44 14.80 25.55
N VAL A 218 13.38 14.01 25.44
CA VAL A 218 12.97 13.32 24.20
C VAL A 218 12.33 14.29 23.21
N ALA A 219 12.69 14.19 21.94
CA ALA A 219 12.12 15.00 20.87
C ALA A 219 10.97 14.25 20.19
N GLY A 220 9.75 14.48 20.68
CA GLY A 220 8.54 13.85 20.15
C GLY A 220 8.56 12.32 20.21
N SER A 221 7.76 11.71 19.33
CA SER A 221 7.67 10.25 19.19
C SER A 221 8.91 9.65 18.52
N ARG A 222 9.11 8.35 18.71
CA ARG A 222 10.17 7.57 18.05
C ARG A 222 10.00 7.62 16.54
N LEU A 223 11.11 7.69 15.82
CA LEU A 223 11.11 7.39 14.39
C LEU A 223 10.73 5.93 14.19
N GLN A 224 9.96 5.66 13.13
CA GLN A 224 9.62 4.31 12.74
C GLN A 224 10.16 4.05 11.33
N ALA A 225 10.86 2.94 11.19
CA ALA A 225 11.22 2.35 9.93
C ALA A 225 10.92 0.86 9.99
N ILE A 226 10.48 0.31 8.87
CA ILE A 226 10.12 -1.09 8.70
C ILE A 226 11.14 -1.72 7.77
N ASP A 227 11.65 -2.87 8.17
CA ASP A 227 12.32 -3.79 7.26
C ASP A 227 11.29 -4.86 6.84
N GLU A 228 11.29 -5.24 5.56
CA GLU A 228 10.32 -6.20 5.04
C GLU A 228 10.71 -7.66 5.40
N ASP A 229 11.98 -7.89 5.75
CA ASP A 229 12.49 -9.21 6.10
C ASP A 229 11.98 -9.64 7.49
N HIS A 230 11.59 -10.91 7.63
CA HIS A 230 10.85 -11.45 8.79
C HIS A 230 11.53 -11.24 10.16
N ASP A 231 12.86 -11.18 10.21
CA ASP A 231 13.65 -11.10 11.45
C ASP A 231 14.68 -9.94 11.44
N SER A 232 14.54 -9.00 10.51
CA SER A 232 15.49 -7.90 10.38
C SER A 232 15.38 -6.92 11.54
N LYS A 233 16.54 -6.47 12.03
CA LYS A 233 16.64 -5.43 13.06
C LYS A 233 16.98 -4.10 12.40
N VAL A 234 16.14 -3.11 12.65
CA VAL A 234 16.36 -1.75 12.18
C VAL A 234 17.25 -1.00 13.17
N TYR A 235 18.30 -0.36 12.65
CA TYR A 235 19.21 0.48 13.43
C TYR A 235 19.22 1.91 12.91
N TYR A 236 19.21 2.86 13.85
CA TYR A 236 19.16 4.28 13.56
C TYR A 236 20.51 4.95 13.85
N THR A 237 20.94 5.83 12.96
CA THR A 237 22.12 6.68 13.16
C THR A 237 21.87 8.05 12.56
N ILE A 238 22.39 9.09 13.21
CA ILE A 238 22.41 10.43 12.63
C ILE A 238 23.59 10.50 11.67
N ILE A 239 23.31 10.74 10.38
CA ILE A 239 24.35 10.84 9.34
C ILE A 239 24.89 12.28 9.23
N LYS A 240 24.07 13.27 9.57
CA LYS A 240 24.41 14.69 9.50
C LYS A 240 23.58 15.51 10.50
N GLU A 241 24.21 16.48 11.13
CA GLU A 241 23.57 17.54 11.92
C GLU A 241 24.16 18.88 11.54
N ASP A 242 23.37 19.94 11.63
CA ASP A 242 23.88 21.31 11.51
C ASP A 242 24.76 21.68 12.72
N PHE A 243 24.47 21.09 13.89
CA PHE A 243 25.24 21.22 15.12
C PHE A 243 25.57 19.82 15.66
N PRO A 244 26.75 19.26 15.35
CA PRO A 244 27.11 17.91 15.74
C PRO A 244 27.05 17.67 17.26
N GLY A 245 26.39 16.59 17.67
CA GLY A 245 26.25 16.18 19.07
C GLY A 245 25.16 16.93 19.84
N PHE A 246 24.35 17.75 19.16
CA PHE A 246 23.23 18.43 19.79
C PHE A 246 22.09 17.45 20.12
N PHE A 247 21.86 16.50 19.21
CA PHE A 247 20.96 15.38 19.43
C PHE A 247 21.72 14.05 19.39
N THR A 248 21.14 13.06 20.05
CA THR A 248 21.50 11.66 19.86
C THR A 248 20.25 10.91 19.43
N ILE A 249 20.45 9.81 18.71
CA ILE A 249 19.39 8.86 18.39
C ILE A 249 19.70 7.54 19.08
N GLU A 250 18.72 6.99 19.77
CA GLU A 250 18.83 5.66 20.32
C GLU A 250 18.83 4.63 19.18
N LYS A 251 19.94 3.89 19.06
CA LYS A 251 20.25 3.02 17.91
C LYS A 251 19.14 2.02 17.61
N ASP A 252 18.52 1.44 18.62
CA ASP A 252 17.57 0.33 18.44
C ASP A 252 16.11 0.80 18.42
N THR A 253 15.81 2.03 18.87
CA THR A 253 14.42 2.51 19.02
C THR A 253 14.08 3.70 18.13
N GLY A 254 15.08 4.39 17.57
CA GLY A 254 14.87 5.61 16.79
C GLY A 254 14.45 6.82 17.63
N GLN A 255 14.52 6.76 18.96
CA GLN A 255 14.21 7.91 19.81
C GLN A 255 15.29 8.99 19.71
N ILE A 256 14.90 10.20 19.32
CA ILE A 256 15.78 11.36 19.32
C ILE A 256 15.77 12.02 20.72
N ILE A 257 16.96 12.35 21.23
CA ILE A 257 17.19 12.85 22.58
C ILE A 257 18.12 14.07 22.54
N LEU A 258 17.75 15.13 23.25
CA LEU A 258 18.58 16.32 23.45
C LEU A 258 19.83 15.96 24.27
N SER A 259 21.02 16.15 23.69
CA SER A 259 22.28 15.61 24.22
C SER A 259 23.24 16.64 24.84
N ILE A 260 22.86 17.92 24.82
CA ILE A 260 23.67 18.99 25.42
C ILE A 260 23.28 19.28 26.88
N LYS A 261 24.28 19.44 27.75
CA LYS A 261 24.12 19.80 29.19
C LYS A 261 23.98 21.31 29.44
N THR A 262 24.40 22.14 28.50
CA THR A 262 24.40 23.61 28.64
C THR A 262 23.07 24.17 28.16
N GLY A 263 22.35 24.91 29.01
CA GLY A 263 21.02 25.44 28.71
C GLY A 263 20.93 26.13 27.35
N LEU A 264 19.85 25.84 26.61
CA LEU A 264 19.53 26.50 25.35
C LEU A 264 19.45 28.03 25.56
N LEU A 265 20.22 28.79 24.79
CA LEU A 265 19.92 30.20 24.54
C LEU A 265 19.68 30.34 23.03
N ILE A 266 18.42 30.20 22.65
CA ILE A 266 17.98 30.55 21.30
C ILE A 266 18.06 32.08 21.21
N THR A 267 18.88 32.60 20.29
CA THR A 267 18.93 34.04 20.00
C THR A 267 18.42 34.26 18.58
N ASN A 268 17.42 35.14 18.45
CA ASN A 268 16.65 35.46 17.24
C ASN A 268 15.62 34.40 16.79
N CYS A 269 14.49 34.35 17.48
CA CYS A 269 13.23 33.96 16.84
C CYS A 269 12.66 35.21 16.15
N THR A 270 12.60 35.23 14.83
CA THR A 270 11.65 36.12 14.12
C THR A 270 10.26 35.47 14.21
N HIS A 271 9.17 36.20 13.98
CA HIS A 271 7.78 35.69 14.06
C HIS A 271 7.42 34.58 13.02
N SER A 272 8.39 33.77 12.61
CA SER A 272 8.25 32.57 11.80
C SER A 272 8.82 31.42 12.63
N THR A 273 8.11 30.29 12.67
CA THR A 273 8.20 29.14 13.57
C THR A 273 9.53 28.34 13.51
N VAL A 274 10.62 28.95 13.06
CA VAL A 274 11.94 28.35 12.88
C VAL A 274 12.95 29.22 13.61
N CYS A 275 13.45 28.77 14.76
CA CYS A 275 14.51 29.48 15.47
C CYS A 275 15.88 28.84 15.19
N SER A 276 16.89 29.67 14.95
CA SER A 276 18.28 29.22 14.82
C SER A 276 18.91 28.99 16.18
N LEU A 277 19.48 27.80 16.41
CA LEU A 277 20.23 27.47 17.62
C LEU A 277 21.64 28.10 17.57
N LYS A 278 22.11 28.66 18.70
CA LYS A 278 23.51 29.03 18.90
C LYS A 278 24.08 28.28 20.10
N GLN A 279 25.23 27.65 19.91
CA GLN A 279 25.99 27.04 21.00
C GLN A 279 26.64 28.15 21.85
N ARG A 280 26.48 28.07 23.17
CA ARG A 280 27.18 28.96 24.12
C ARG A 280 28.61 28.44 24.26
N ILE A 281 29.59 29.22 23.77
CA ILE A 281 31.02 28.98 24.05
C ILE A 281 31.28 29.29 25.53
#